data_AF-A0A2V9QB87-F1
#
_entry.id   AF-A0A2V9QB87-F1
#
_cell.length_a   1.000
_cell.length_b   1.000
_cell.length_c   1.000
_cell.angle_alpha   90.00
_cell.angle_beta   90.00
_cell.angle_gamma   90.00
#
_symmetry.space_group_name_H-M   'P 1'
#
loop_
_entity.id
_entity.type
_entity.pdbx_description
1 polymer ?
#
loop_
_entity_poly.entity_id
_entity_poly.type
_entity_poly.pdbx_seq_one_letter_code
_entity_poly.pdbx_strand_id
1 'polypeptide(L)'
;MPEYEWSRLRKEAPGQYESYVDLVPGEWTKIKIEVSGVKARLFVNDSTQPVLVINDLKHGDSEGAVALWIGLGTEGYFANLRLSK
;
A
#
# COMPACT_ATOMS: atom_id res chain seq x y z
N MET A 1 1.64 1.43 15.84
CA MET A 1 0.77 0.68 14.91
C MET A 1 -0.21 1.65 14.27
N PRO A 2 -0.59 1.46 13.00
CA PRO A 2 -1.57 2.33 12.35
C PRO A 2 -2.95 2.24 13.02
N GLU A 3 -3.67 3.35 13.08
CA GLU A 3 -5.05 3.40 13.63
C GLU A 3 -6.07 2.67 12.74
N TYR A 4 -5.85 2.68 11.42
CA TYR A 4 -6.66 2.02 10.41
C TYR A 4 -5.96 0.73 9.92
N GLU A 5 -5.94 -0.28 10.79
CA GLU A 5 -5.38 -1.60 10.48
C GLU A 5 -6.27 -2.42 9.53
N TRP A 6 -5.67 -3.40 8.85
CA TRP A 6 -6.35 -4.22 7.82
C TRP A 6 -7.60 -4.95 8.35
N SER A 7 -7.58 -5.41 9.60
CA SER A 7 -8.67 -6.16 10.22
C SER A 7 -9.91 -5.28 10.45
N ARG A 8 -9.69 -4.01 10.82
CA ARG A 8 -10.71 -2.98 10.96
C ARG A 8 -11.25 -2.56 9.59
N LEU A 9 -10.37 -2.27 8.63
CA LEU A 9 -10.77 -1.82 7.30
C LEU A 9 -11.61 -2.87 6.56
N ARG A 10 -11.32 -4.17 6.71
CA ARG A 10 -12.17 -5.24 6.14
C ARG A 10 -13.58 -5.28 6.73
N LYS A 11 -13.77 -4.81 7.96
CA LYS A 11 -15.09 -4.74 8.62
C LYS A 11 -15.85 -3.47 8.24
N GLU A 12 -15.17 -2.33 8.26
CA GLU A 12 -15.79 -1.02 8.05
C GLU A 12 -15.96 -0.65 6.57
N ALA A 13 -15.05 -1.11 5.70
CA ALA A 13 -15.00 -0.77 4.29
C ALA A 13 -14.46 -1.95 3.44
N PRO A 14 -15.20 -3.09 3.41
CA PRO A 14 -14.74 -4.32 2.77
C PRO A 14 -14.37 -4.09 1.30
N GLY A 15 -13.18 -4.56 0.90
CA GLY A 15 -12.68 -4.49 -0.48
C GLY A 15 -12.27 -3.09 -0.97
N GLN A 16 -12.34 -2.04 -0.13
CA GLN A 16 -11.98 -0.67 -0.57
C GLN A 16 -10.48 -0.36 -0.45
N TYR A 17 -9.79 -1.02 0.49
CA TYR A 17 -8.38 -0.76 0.82
C TYR A 17 -7.49 -1.96 0.55
N GLU A 18 -7.98 -2.92 -0.24
CA GLU A 18 -7.25 -4.13 -0.62
C GLU A 18 -7.62 -4.54 -2.04
N SER A 19 -6.69 -5.23 -2.70
CA SER A 19 -6.92 -5.82 -4.02
C SER A 19 -6.09 -7.09 -4.16
N TYR A 20 -6.46 -7.92 -5.12
CA TYR A 20 -5.74 -9.13 -5.48
C TYR A 20 -4.61 -8.83 -6.46
N VAL A 21 -3.47 -9.48 -6.26
CA VAL A 21 -2.38 -9.56 -7.24
C VAL A 21 -1.59 -10.84 -7.01
N ASP A 22 -1.13 -11.48 -8.09
CA ASP A 22 -0.26 -12.65 -8.02
C ASP A 22 1.14 -12.22 -7.57
N LEU A 23 1.57 -12.70 -6.40
CA LEU A 23 2.91 -12.49 -5.86
C LEU A 23 3.61 -13.83 -5.70
N VAL A 24 4.91 -13.87 -6.04
CA VAL A 24 5.74 -15.06 -5.90
C VAL A 24 6.65 -14.91 -4.67
N PRO A 25 6.55 -15.79 -3.67
CA PRO A 25 7.45 -15.76 -2.51
C PRO A 25 8.92 -15.87 -2.93
N GLY A 26 9.78 -15.05 -2.31
CA GLY A 26 11.22 -15.03 -2.61
C GLY A 26 11.62 -14.23 -3.85
N GLU A 27 10.67 -13.68 -4.59
CA GLU A 27 10.94 -12.79 -5.72
C GLU A 27 10.76 -11.31 -5.37
N TRP A 28 11.53 -10.45 -6.02
CA TRP A 28 11.40 -9.01 -5.87
C TRP A 28 10.10 -8.53 -6.50
N THR A 29 9.22 -7.94 -5.68
CA THR A 29 8.01 -7.27 -6.15
C THR A 29 8.25 -5.77 -6.20
N LYS A 30 8.17 -5.17 -7.40
CA LYS A 30 8.30 -3.72 -7.53
C LYS A 30 6.97 -3.05 -7.21
N ILE A 31 6.98 -2.15 -6.24
CA ILE A 31 5.79 -1.42 -5.79
C ILE A 31 5.97 0.07 -6.11
N LYS A 32 4.94 0.70 -6.70
CA LYS A 32 4.82 2.15 -6.82
C LYS A 32 3.51 2.59 -6.17
N ILE A 33 3.58 3.59 -5.31
CA ILE A 33 2.40 4.21 -4.68
C ILE A 33 2.38 5.67 -5.11
N GLU A 34 1.27 6.10 -5.69
CA GLU A 34 0.98 7.51 -5.98
C GLU A 34 -0.06 7.99 -4.96
N VAL A 35 0.22 9.08 -4.28
CA VAL A 35 -0.72 9.74 -3.34
C VAL A 35 -0.98 11.15 -3.84
N SER A 36 -2.24 11.54 -3.93
CA SER A 36 -2.67 12.87 -4.39
C SER A 36 -3.93 13.30 -3.66
N GLY A 37 -3.77 14.22 -2.70
CA GLY A 37 -4.84 14.65 -1.82
C GLY A 37 -5.43 13.45 -1.06
N VAL A 38 -6.74 13.23 -1.20
CA VAL A 38 -7.45 12.12 -0.54
C VAL A 38 -7.41 10.79 -1.32
N LYS A 39 -6.67 10.71 -2.42
CA LYS A 39 -6.63 9.52 -3.28
C LYS A 39 -5.26 8.86 -3.29
N ALA A 40 -5.25 7.55 -3.45
CA ALA A 40 -4.03 6.80 -3.68
C ALA A 40 -4.20 5.77 -4.80
N ARG A 41 -3.11 5.46 -5.50
CA ARG A 41 -3.02 4.40 -6.51
C ARG A 41 -1.81 3.54 -6.24
N LEU A 42 -2.00 2.23 -6.25
CA LEU A 42 -0.94 1.24 -6.08
C LEU A 42 -0.70 0.51 -7.40
N PHE A 43 0.56 0.39 -7.79
CA PHE A 43 1.00 -0.35 -8.96
C PHE A 43 2.00 -1.42 -8.53
N VAL A 44 1.94 -2.57 -9.19
CA VAL A 44 2.81 -3.72 -8.95
C VAL A 44 3.48 -4.11 -10.27
N ASN A 45 4.76 -4.48 -10.21
CA ASN A 45 5.55 -5.04 -11.32
C ASN A 45 5.46 -4.24 -12.63
N ASP A 46 5.75 -2.94 -12.56
CA ASP A 46 5.76 -2.03 -13.72
C ASP A 46 4.45 -1.96 -14.52
N SER A 47 3.34 -2.43 -13.94
CA SER A 47 2.01 -2.31 -14.54
C SER A 47 1.68 -0.85 -14.85
N THR A 48 1.16 -0.62 -16.05
CA THR A 48 0.67 0.70 -16.48
C THR A 48 -0.65 1.09 -15.80
N GLN A 49 -1.41 0.10 -15.32
CA GLN A 49 -2.68 0.29 -14.62
C GLN A 49 -2.52 -0.01 -13.13
N PRO A 50 -3.18 0.76 -12.25
CA PRO A 50 -3.12 0.49 -10.82
C PRO A 50 -3.88 -0.80 -10.48
N VAL A 51 -3.31 -1.62 -9.61
CA VAL A 51 -3.98 -2.82 -9.07
C VAL A 51 -4.96 -2.47 -7.95
N LEU A 52 -4.78 -1.30 -7.32
CA LEU A 52 -5.68 -0.76 -6.30
C LEU A 52 -5.81 0.75 -6.47
N VAL A 53 -7.05 1.24 -6.47
CA VAL A 53 -7.39 2.66 -6.48
C VAL A 53 -8.20 2.96 -5.22
N ILE A 54 -7.66 3.83 -4.38
CA ILE A 54 -8.30 4.32 -3.16
C ILE A 54 -8.81 5.72 -3.45
N ASN A 55 -10.12 5.93 -3.27
CA ASN A 55 -10.76 7.22 -3.51
C ASN A 55 -10.91 8.09 -2.25
N ASP A 56 -10.76 7.49 -1.06
CA ASP A 56 -10.96 8.12 0.25
C ASP A 56 -9.91 7.63 1.25
N LEU A 57 -8.81 8.36 1.43
CA LEU A 57 -7.82 8.08 2.48
C LEU A 57 -8.36 8.50 3.85
N LYS A 58 -8.26 7.61 4.84
CA LYS A 58 -8.90 7.80 6.15
C LYS A 58 -8.37 8.95 7.01
N HIS A 59 -7.19 9.46 6.69
CA HIS A 59 -6.62 10.66 7.33
C HIS A 59 -6.90 11.96 6.53
N GLY A 60 -7.66 11.88 5.44
CA GLY A 60 -7.90 13.02 4.55
C GLY A 60 -6.63 13.49 3.83
N ASP A 61 -6.66 14.72 3.34
CA ASP A 61 -5.51 15.38 2.75
C ASP A 61 -4.51 15.77 3.86
N SER A 62 -3.47 14.94 4.00
CA SER A 62 -2.54 15.00 5.12
C SER A 62 -1.14 14.55 4.72
N GLU A 63 -0.14 15.01 5.47
CA GLU A 63 1.26 14.65 5.28
C GLU A 63 1.77 13.85 6.50
N GLY A 64 2.75 12.98 6.27
CA GLY A 64 3.31 12.15 7.33
C GLY A 64 4.57 11.40 6.90
N ALA A 65 5.10 10.60 7.82
CA ALA A 65 6.26 9.76 7.56
C ALA A 65 5.88 8.48 6.81
N VAL A 66 6.82 7.96 6.02
CA VAL A 66 6.73 6.63 5.41
C VAL A 66 7.43 5.62 6.30
N ALA A 67 6.80 4.48 6.53
CA ALA A 67 7.36 3.37 7.29
C ALA A 67 7.34 2.08 6.45
N LEU A 68 8.38 1.25 6.64
CA LEU A 68 8.42 -0.12 6.14
C LEU A 68 8.09 -1.05 7.30
N TRP A 69 7.15 -1.97 7.10
CA TRP A 69 6.63 -2.82 8.16
C TRP A 69 6.54 -4.27 7.70
N ILE A 70 6.87 -5.19 8.61
CA ILE A 70 6.76 -6.64 8.42
C ILE A 70 6.04 -7.25 9.63
N GLY A 71 5.42 -8.41 9.42
CA GLY A 71 4.75 -9.16 10.49
C GLY A 71 5.74 -9.90 11.40
N LEU A 72 5.32 -10.18 12.63
CA LEU A 72 6.09 -11.05 13.54
C LEU A 72 6.34 -12.42 12.91
N GLY A 73 7.58 -12.91 12.99
CA GLY A 73 7.97 -14.21 12.44
C GLY A 73 8.11 -14.25 10.92
N THR A 74 8.14 -13.09 10.25
CA THR A 74 8.38 -12.98 8.80
C THR A 74 9.75 -12.38 8.51
N GLU A 75 10.31 -12.73 7.35
CA GLU A 75 11.49 -12.06 6.78
C GLU A 75 11.04 -11.21 5.60
N GLY A 76 11.48 -9.95 5.57
CA GLY A 76 11.18 -9.02 4.49
C GLY A 76 12.40 -8.19 4.15
N TYR A 77 12.71 -8.11 2.86
CA TYR A 77 13.81 -7.31 2.33
C TYR A 77 13.24 -6.14 1.55
N PHE A 78 13.78 -4.95 1.80
CA PHE A 78 13.41 -3.72 1.08
C PHE A 78 14.65 -3.14 0.42
N ALA A 79 14.53 -2.72 -0.83
CA ALA A 79 15.61 -2.09 -1.58
C ALA A 79 15.04 -1.01 -2.50
N ASN A 80 15.90 -0.06 -2.89
CA ASN A 80 15.57 0.99 -3.86
C ASN A 80 14.36 1.88 -3.50
N LEU A 81 14.13 2.13 -2.20
CA LEU A 81 13.12 3.10 -1.76
C LEU A 81 13.49 4.50 -2.28
N ARG A 82 12.57 5.12 -3.02
CA ARG A 82 12.68 6.48 -3.52
C ARG A 82 11.38 7.22 -3.22
N LEU A 83 11.51 8.45 -2.77
CA LEU A 83 10.39 9.37 -2.55
C LEU A 83 10.57 10.56 -3.49
N SER A 84 9.51 10.92 -4.19
CA SER A 84 9.45 12.08 -5.08
C SER A 84 8.11 12.77 -4.90
N LYS A 85 8.09 14.09 -5.07
CA LYS A 85 6.85 14.89 -5.14
C LYS A 85 6.34 14.93 -6.57
#